data_AF-A0A7X0CE88-F1
#
_entry.id   AF-A0A7X0CE88-F1
#
_cell.length_a   1.000
_cell.length_b   1.000
_cell.length_c   1.000
_cell.angle_alpha   90.00
_cell.angle_beta   90.00
_cell.angle_gamma   90.00
#
_symmetry.space_group_name_H-M   'P 1'
#
loop_
_entity.id
_entity.type
_entity.pdbx_description
1 polymer ?
#
loop_
_entity_poly.entity_id
_entity_poly.type
_entity_poly.pdbx_seq_one_letter_code
_entity_poly.pdbx_strand_id
1 'polypeptide(L)'
;MLSAIVTSDSIDVLVQRLAAWCIVVTGGDYFNFSFYDTRRLPAIPAVLMPQQQRELAGNALSWHYMDRNGAWAALPIDCSGPAAGITANARLSEAQFSRLILDSEADELRVRLQYGGDTWDGLPSERHDLLGEAVQVARQCRLDDTATLRWCDKLMATVAMGRHVNVAYIFLNFQKELTVRFQ
;
A
#
# COMPACT_ATOMS: atom_id res chain seq x y z
N MET A 1 -8.61 -11.15 7.59
CA MET A 1 -7.53 -11.03 6.59
C MET A 1 -6.81 -12.37 6.55
N LEU A 2 -6.60 -12.91 5.35
CA LEU A 2 -6.10 -14.27 5.15
C LEU A 2 -5.09 -14.29 3.99
N SER A 3 -3.98 -14.99 4.19
CA SER A 3 -3.05 -15.33 3.12
C SER A 3 -2.70 -16.81 3.17
N ALA A 4 -2.30 -17.36 2.03
CA ALA A 4 -2.00 -18.77 1.85
C ALA A 4 -0.71 -18.90 1.03
N ILE A 5 0.21 -19.73 1.49
CA ILE A 5 1.48 -20.01 0.83
C ILE A 5 1.49 -21.49 0.47
N VAL A 6 1.74 -21.79 -0.80
CA VAL A 6 2.07 -23.14 -1.26
C VAL A 6 3.59 -23.20 -1.36
N THR A 7 4.23 -24.10 -0.62
CA THR A 7 5.69 -24.20 -0.56
C THR A 7 6.13 -25.64 -0.36
N SER A 8 7.34 -25.98 -0.83
CA SER A 8 7.99 -27.24 -0.48
C SER A 8 8.82 -27.15 0.81
N ASP A 9 8.94 -25.96 1.41
CA ASP A 9 9.58 -25.81 2.72
C ASP A 9 8.78 -26.55 3.80
N SER A 10 9.48 -27.12 4.78
CA SER A 10 8.81 -27.59 6.00
C SER A 10 8.21 -26.40 6.74
N ILE A 11 7.21 -26.65 7.59
CA ILE A 11 6.59 -25.59 8.38
C ILE A 11 7.62 -24.85 9.25
N ASP A 12 8.60 -25.55 9.82
CA ASP A 12 9.65 -24.93 10.64
C ASP A 12 10.52 -23.97 9.83
N VAL A 13 10.90 -24.36 8.62
CA VAL A 13 11.68 -23.52 7.69
C VAL A 13 10.87 -22.30 7.28
N LEU A 14 9.59 -22.49 6.94
CA LEU A 14 8.69 -21.38 6.58
C LEU A 14 8.52 -20.40 7.74
N VAL A 15 8.31 -20.89 8.96
CA VAL A 15 8.16 -20.06 10.16
C VAL A 15 9.42 -19.27 10.43
N GLN A 16 10.60 -19.91 10.41
CA GLN A 16 11.88 -19.21 10.60
C GLN A 16 12.10 -18.14 9.54
N ARG A 17 11.75 -18.43 8.28
CA ARG A 17 11.87 -17.49 7.17
C ARG A 17 10.97 -16.29 7.36
N LEU A 18 9.69 -16.48 7.62
CA LEU A 18 8.76 -15.37 7.85
C LEU A 18 9.14 -14.56 9.10
N ALA A 19 9.55 -15.24 10.18
CA ALA A 19 9.99 -14.59 11.41
C ALA A 19 11.18 -13.65 11.19
N ALA A 20 12.14 -14.04 10.35
CA ALA A 20 13.30 -13.21 10.00
C ALA A 20 12.91 -11.89 9.28
N TRP A 21 11.72 -11.86 8.67
CA TRP A 21 11.17 -10.68 7.99
C TRP A 21 10.12 -9.94 8.80
N CYS A 22 9.67 -10.46 9.95
CA CYS A 22 8.73 -9.76 10.83
C CYS A 22 9.30 -8.46 11.38
N ILE A 23 10.62 -8.36 11.55
CA ILE A 23 11.33 -7.16 11.98
C ILE A 23 12.34 -6.79 10.89
N VAL A 24 12.17 -5.62 10.29
CA VAL A 24 13.08 -5.10 9.26
C VAL A 24 13.83 -3.88 9.76
N VAL A 25 15.10 -3.79 9.39
CA VAL A 25 15.97 -2.66 9.76
C VAL A 25 16.16 -1.72 8.58
N THR A 26 15.99 -0.42 8.81
CA THR A 26 16.29 0.66 7.84
C THR A 26 16.81 1.88 8.58
N GLY A 27 17.89 2.50 8.10
CA GLY A 27 18.47 3.69 8.75
C GLY A 27 18.97 3.50 10.19
N GLY A 28 18.98 2.27 10.72
CA GLY A 28 19.29 1.99 12.13
C GLY A 28 18.06 1.77 13.02
N ASP A 29 16.86 2.04 12.50
CA ASP A 29 15.58 1.83 13.16
C ASP A 29 14.97 0.46 12.81
N TYR A 30 14.04 0.01 13.64
CA TYR A 30 13.35 -1.28 13.53
C TYR A 30 11.87 -1.08 13.22
N PHE A 31 11.36 -1.81 12.23
CA PHE A 31 9.95 -1.76 11.82
C PHE A 31 9.35 -3.15 11.72
N ASN A 32 8.06 -3.26 12.04
CA ASN A 32 7.35 -4.53 12.00
C ASN A 32 6.62 -4.75 10.67
N PHE A 33 6.89 -5.87 10.03
CA PHE A 33 6.05 -6.38 8.95
C PHE A 33 4.97 -7.30 9.51
N SER A 34 3.72 -6.90 9.31
CA SER A 34 2.55 -7.68 9.71
C SER A 34 2.00 -8.45 8.52
N PHE A 35 2.42 -9.72 8.33
CA PHE A 35 1.93 -10.56 7.23
C PHE A 35 0.44 -10.88 7.29
N TYR A 36 -0.19 -10.72 8.46
CA TYR A 36 -1.64 -10.86 8.61
C TYR A 36 -2.41 -9.66 8.06
N ASP A 37 -1.77 -8.50 7.88
CA ASP A 37 -2.39 -7.33 7.26
C ASP A 37 -2.28 -7.44 5.73
N THR A 38 -3.26 -8.10 5.12
CA THR A 38 -3.29 -8.34 3.68
C THR A 38 -3.44 -7.06 2.85
N ARG A 39 -3.71 -5.91 3.48
CA ARG A 39 -3.71 -4.60 2.82
C ARG A 39 -2.31 -4.11 2.47
N ARG A 40 -1.31 -4.50 3.28
CA ARG A 40 0.10 -4.11 3.15
C ARG A 40 0.94 -5.16 2.43
N LEU A 41 0.47 -6.40 2.50
CA LEU A 41 1.16 -7.56 1.96
C LEU A 41 1.62 -7.41 0.49
N PRO A 42 0.83 -6.86 -0.47
CA PRO A 42 1.29 -6.71 -1.86
C PRO A 42 2.43 -5.69 -2.04
N ALA A 43 2.50 -4.66 -1.21
CA ALA A 43 3.54 -3.64 -1.31
C ALA A 43 4.92 -4.16 -0.88
N ILE A 44 4.95 -5.14 0.04
CA ILE A 44 6.18 -5.72 0.56
C ILE A 44 7.05 -6.30 -0.57
N PRO A 45 6.67 -7.36 -1.29
CA PRO A 45 7.52 -7.94 -2.34
C PRO A 45 7.81 -6.94 -3.47
N ALA A 46 6.89 -6.01 -3.75
CA ALA A 46 7.04 -5.02 -4.82
C ALA A 46 8.17 -3.99 -4.58
N VAL A 47 8.64 -3.82 -3.35
CA VAL A 47 9.80 -2.97 -3.02
C VAL A 47 11.09 -3.77 -2.83
N LEU A 48 11.01 -5.08 -2.64
CA LEU A 48 12.17 -5.93 -2.41
C LEU A 48 12.98 -6.15 -3.70
N MET A 49 14.30 -6.20 -3.54
CA MET A 49 15.22 -6.66 -4.58
C MET A 49 15.02 -8.16 -4.84
N PRO A 50 15.38 -8.68 -6.04
CA PRO A 50 15.18 -10.10 -6.36
C PRO A 50 15.78 -11.06 -5.32
N GLN A 51 16.96 -10.73 -4.76
CA GLN A 51 17.58 -11.53 -3.71
C GLN A 51 16.75 -11.55 -2.42
N GLN A 52 16.24 -10.39 -1.98
CA GLN A 52 15.38 -10.26 -0.80
C GLN A 52 14.04 -10.98 -1.01
N GLN A 53 13.49 -10.91 -2.22
CA GLN A 53 12.27 -11.67 -2.56
C GLN A 53 12.51 -13.17 -2.40
N ARG A 54 13.65 -13.72 -2.85
CA ARG A 54 13.99 -15.13 -2.64
C ARG A 54 14.25 -15.48 -1.17
N GLU A 55 14.82 -14.56 -0.39
CA GLU A 55 14.99 -14.74 1.06
C GLU A 55 13.65 -14.78 1.79
N LEU A 56 12.67 -13.98 1.37
CA LEU A 56 11.32 -13.97 1.91
C LEU A 56 10.48 -15.17 1.45
N ALA A 57 10.50 -15.45 0.15
CA ALA A 57 9.65 -16.47 -0.48
C ALA A 57 10.20 -17.90 -0.31
N GLY A 58 11.52 -18.08 -0.20
CA GLY A 58 12.12 -19.41 -0.08
C GLY A 58 11.76 -20.31 -1.25
N ASN A 59 11.30 -21.53 -0.94
CA ASN A 59 10.77 -22.46 -1.95
C ASN A 59 9.25 -22.34 -2.15
N ALA A 60 8.67 -21.15 -1.93
CA ALA A 60 7.28 -20.91 -2.26
C ALA A 60 7.02 -21.12 -3.75
N LEU A 61 6.01 -21.93 -4.05
CA LEU A 61 5.47 -22.17 -5.39
C LEU A 61 4.42 -21.11 -5.74
N SER A 62 3.63 -20.69 -4.75
CA SER A 62 2.72 -19.57 -4.88
C SER A 62 2.39 -18.96 -3.53
N TRP A 63 2.02 -17.68 -3.54
CA TRP A 63 1.50 -16.98 -2.36
C TRP A 63 0.29 -16.16 -2.77
N HIS A 64 -0.85 -16.47 -2.16
CA HIS A 64 -2.13 -15.80 -2.38
C HIS A 64 -2.59 -15.06 -1.14
N TYR A 65 -3.40 -14.02 -1.33
CA TYR A 65 -4.00 -13.26 -0.24
C TYR A 65 -5.40 -12.78 -0.60
N MET A 66 -6.20 -12.53 0.42
CA MET A 66 -7.49 -11.85 0.28
C MET A 66 -7.24 -10.34 0.18
N ASP A 67 -7.55 -9.76 -0.97
CA ASP A 67 -7.39 -8.33 -1.23
C ASP A 67 -8.45 -7.47 -0.51
N ARG A 68 -8.42 -6.16 -0.76
CA ARG A 68 -9.34 -5.20 -0.12
C ARG A 68 -10.80 -5.41 -0.53
N ASN A 69 -11.04 -6.01 -1.70
CA ASN A 69 -12.37 -6.36 -2.22
C ASN A 69 -12.83 -7.74 -1.74
N GLY A 70 -12.00 -8.46 -0.99
CA GLY A 70 -12.28 -9.84 -0.57
C GLY A 70 -12.11 -10.86 -1.69
N ALA A 71 -11.41 -10.51 -2.76
CA ALA A 71 -11.03 -11.45 -3.82
C ALA A 71 -9.66 -12.08 -3.52
N TRP A 72 -9.44 -13.30 -4.00
CA TRP A 72 -8.11 -13.90 -3.98
C TRP A 72 -7.23 -13.25 -5.04
N ALA A 73 -6.08 -12.73 -4.61
CA ALA A 73 -5.03 -12.20 -5.46
C ALA A 73 -3.72 -12.97 -5.22
N ALA A 74 -2.85 -13.01 -6.24
CA ALA A 74 -1.52 -13.58 -6.13
C ALA A 74 -0.50 -12.48 -5.81
N LEU A 75 0.45 -12.77 -4.91
CA LEU A 75 1.57 -11.87 -4.69
C LEU A 75 2.58 -11.97 -5.85
N PRO A 76 3.18 -10.84 -6.26
CA PRO A 76 4.22 -10.82 -7.27
C PRO A 76 5.55 -11.26 -6.66
N ILE A 77 5.66 -12.52 -6.27
CA ILE A 77 6.91 -13.12 -5.80
C ILE A 77 7.62 -13.84 -6.94
N ASP A 78 8.92 -13.61 -7.08
CA ASP A 78 9.74 -14.38 -8.02
C ASP A 78 10.08 -15.75 -7.42
N CYS A 79 9.39 -16.78 -7.92
CA CYS A 79 9.63 -18.18 -7.60
C CYS A 79 10.67 -18.84 -8.52
N SER A 80 11.26 -18.09 -9.45
CA SER A 80 12.22 -18.61 -10.43
C SER A 80 13.65 -18.50 -9.91
N GLY A 81 14.11 -19.55 -9.24
CA GLY A 81 15.50 -19.66 -8.80
C GLY A 81 15.66 -20.54 -7.57
N PRO A 82 16.90 -20.94 -7.23
CA PRO A 82 17.13 -21.66 -6.00
C PRO A 82 16.75 -20.78 -4.81
N ALA A 83 16.06 -21.35 -3.83
CA ALA A 83 15.74 -20.64 -2.60
C ALA A 83 17.02 -20.08 -1.96
N ALA A 84 16.97 -18.81 -1.59
CA ALA A 84 18.01 -18.23 -0.77
C ALA A 84 17.91 -18.78 0.67
N GLY A 85 19.05 -18.78 1.36
CA GLY A 85 19.10 -19.07 2.79
C GLY A 85 18.17 -18.16 3.60
N ILE A 86 17.86 -18.56 4.82
CA ILE A 86 17.10 -17.71 5.74
C ILE A 86 18.00 -16.54 6.15
N THR A 87 17.53 -15.31 5.96
CA THR A 87 18.28 -14.13 6.38
C THR A 87 18.31 -14.05 7.90
N ALA A 88 19.44 -13.63 8.48
CA ALA A 88 19.54 -13.39 9.91
C ALA A 88 18.97 -12.03 10.31
N ASN A 89 18.98 -11.06 9.38
CA ASN A 89 18.54 -9.68 9.61
C ASN A 89 17.97 -9.10 8.31
N ALA A 90 16.66 -9.08 8.17
CA ALA A 90 16.01 -8.42 7.04
C ALA A 90 16.30 -6.91 7.09
N ARG A 91 16.81 -6.37 5.98
CA ARG A 91 17.19 -4.97 5.85
C ARG A 91 16.52 -4.37 4.63
N LEU A 92 16.02 -3.15 4.78
CA LEU A 92 15.56 -2.33 3.68
C LEU A 92 16.50 -1.14 3.53
N SER A 93 16.69 -0.69 2.28
CA SER A 93 17.23 0.64 2.05
C SER A 93 16.17 1.69 2.39
N GLU A 94 16.61 2.92 2.66
CA GLU A 94 15.69 4.04 2.89
C GLU A 94 14.72 4.22 1.72
N ALA A 95 15.19 4.07 0.47
CA ALA A 95 14.33 4.15 -0.71
C ALA A 95 13.26 3.06 -0.76
N GLN A 96 13.58 1.82 -0.35
CA GLN A 96 12.58 0.74 -0.26
C GLN A 96 11.54 1.04 0.82
N PHE A 97 11.99 1.53 1.97
CA PHE A 97 11.11 1.88 3.08
C PHE A 97 10.21 3.09 2.75
N SER A 98 10.76 4.14 2.13
CA SER A 98 9.97 5.28 1.67
C SER A 98 8.86 4.86 0.72
N ARG A 99 9.10 3.88 -0.18
CA ARG A 99 8.05 3.35 -1.06
C ARG A 99 6.91 2.66 -0.29
N LEU A 100 7.20 2.02 0.84
CA LEU A 100 6.17 1.41 1.70
C LEU A 100 5.35 2.46 2.45
N ILE A 101 5.97 3.56 2.90
CA ILE A 101 5.24 4.70 3.48
C ILE A 101 4.36 5.35 2.40
N LEU A 102 4.87 5.49 1.18
CA LEU A 102 4.07 6.04 0.09
C LEU A 102 2.86 5.14 -0.24
N ASP A 103 2.92 3.84 -0.01
CA ASP A 103 1.76 2.95 -0.14
C ASP A 103 0.72 3.15 0.99
N SER A 104 1.08 3.77 2.13
CA SER A 104 0.16 4.06 3.24
C SER A 104 -0.65 5.34 3.12
N GLU A 105 -0.28 6.24 2.21
CA GLU A 105 -0.85 7.58 2.14
C GLU A 105 -2.38 7.59 1.97
N ALA A 106 -2.95 6.71 1.13
CA ALA A 106 -4.39 6.63 0.94
C ALA A 106 -5.13 6.17 2.22
N ASP A 107 -4.55 5.26 3.01
CA ASP A 107 -5.13 4.85 4.28
C ASP A 107 -5.02 5.94 5.35
N GLU A 108 -3.91 6.70 5.37
CA GLU A 108 -3.70 7.82 6.27
C GLU A 108 -4.67 8.97 5.98
N LEU A 109 -4.83 9.34 4.71
CA LEU A 109 -5.79 10.36 4.29
C LEU A 109 -7.21 9.95 4.64
N ARG A 110 -7.58 8.68 4.46
CA ARG A 110 -8.88 8.16 4.88
C ARG A 110 -9.14 8.42 6.36
N VAL A 111 -8.16 8.13 7.22
CA VAL A 111 -8.27 8.36 8.68
C VAL A 111 -8.42 9.86 8.98
N ARG A 112 -7.61 10.72 8.34
CA ARG A 112 -7.68 12.17 8.52
C ARG A 112 -9.03 12.75 8.09
N LEU A 113 -9.57 12.30 6.96
CA LEU A 113 -10.88 12.71 6.46
C LEU A 113 -12.00 12.26 7.41
N GLN A 114 -11.91 11.05 7.95
CA GLN A 114 -12.87 10.55 8.95
C GLN A 114 -12.88 11.42 10.22
N TYR A 115 -11.72 11.87 10.71
CA TYR A 115 -11.67 12.82 11.82
C TYR A 115 -12.27 14.19 11.48
N GLY A 116 -12.25 14.58 10.21
CA GLY A 116 -12.91 15.78 9.69
C GLY A 116 -14.43 15.66 9.56
N GLY A 117 -15.01 14.49 9.86
CA GLY A 117 -16.45 14.23 9.77
C GLY A 117 -16.90 13.68 8.41
N ASP A 118 -15.97 13.31 7.52
CA ASP A 118 -16.32 12.69 6.24
C ASP A 118 -17.00 11.33 6.45
N THR A 119 -18.17 11.17 5.84
CA THR A 119 -18.97 9.94 5.90
C THR A 119 -18.98 9.27 4.52
N TRP A 120 -18.98 7.93 4.51
CA TRP A 120 -18.92 7.16 3.27
C TRP A 120 -19.90 6.00 3.34
N ASP A 121 -20.83 5.96 2.38
CA ASP A 121 -21.91 4.99 2.33
C ASP A 121 -21.61 3.79 1.41
N GLY A 122 -20.50 3.81 0.67
CA GLY A 122 -20.06 2.72 -0.20
C GLY A 122 -19.16 1.68 0.51
N LEU A 123 -18.55 0.79 -0.27
CA LEU A 123 -17.61 -0.18 0.28
C LEU A 123 -16.30 0.50 0.72
N PRO A 124 -15.66 0.05 1.82
CA PRO A 124 -14.36 0.59 2.24
C PRO A 124 -13.26 0.49 1.19
N SER A 125 -13.33 -0.52 0.31
CA SER A 125 -12.38 -0.72 -0.77
C SER A 125 -12.55 0.29 -1.91
N GLU A 126 -13.78 0.57 -2.33
CA GLU A 126 -14.09 1.61 -3.32
C GLU A 126 -13.56 2.98 -2.88
N ARG A 127 -13.72 3.32 -1.60
CA ARG A 127 -13.15 4.55 -1.03
C ARG A 127 -11.63 4.55 -1.10
N HIS A 128 -11.01 3.42 -0.78
CA HIS A 128 -9.55 3.32 -0.82
C HIS A 128 -9.02 3.46 -2.25
N ASP A 129 -9.66 2.83 -3.23
CA ASP A 129 -9.29 2.90 -4.64
C ASP A 129 -9.41 4.36 -5.14
N LEU A 130 -10.53 5.02 -4.83
CA LEU A 130 -10.75 6.43 -5.17
C LEU A 130 -9.70 7.36 -4.54
N LEU A 131 -9.38 7.17 -3.26
CA LEU A 131 -8.33 7.94 -2.59
C LEU A 131 -6.94 7.62 -3.16
N GLY A 132 -6.68 6.37 -3.53
CA GLY A 132 -5.45 5.96 -4.20
C GLY A 132 -5.25 6.70 -5.53
N GLU A 133 -6.29 6.77 -6.35
CA GLU A 133 -6.29 7.58 -7.59
C GLU A 133 -6.06 9.06 -7.29
N ALA A 134 -6.75 9.61 -6.29
CA ALA A 134 -6.63 11.02 -5.91
C ALA A 134 -5.20 11.38 -5.47
N VAL A 135 -4.56 10.51 -4.68
CA VAL A 135 -3.16 10.66 -4.26
C VAL A 135 -2.21 10.60 -5.44
N GLN A 136 -2.42 9.67 -6.38
CA GLN A 136 -1.61 9.59 -7.59
C GLN A 136 -1.65 10.90 -8.39
N VAL A 137 -2.83 11.48 -8.57
CA VAL A 137 -3.01 12.77 -9.24
C VAL A 137 -2.30 13.90 -8.46
N ALA A 138 -2.51 13.96 -7.15
CA ALA A 138 -1.87 14.97 -6.29
C ALA A 138 -0.34 14.91 -6.39
N ARG A 139 0.25 13.71 -6.39
CA ARG A 139 1.69 13.50 -6.54
C ARG A 139 2.21 13.91 -7.92
N GLN A 140 1.50 13.53 -8.99
CA GLN A 140 1.86 13.93 -10.36
C GLN A 140 1.90 15.46 -10.51
N CYS A 141 1.00 16.15 -9.80
CA CYS A 141 0.94 17.61 -9.76
C CYS A 141 1.75 18.25 -8.62
N ARG A 142 2.50 17.46 -7.84
CA ARG A 142 3.35 17.91 -6.74
C ARG A 142 2.62 18.78 -5.72
N LEU A 143 1.37 18.43 -5.40
CA LEU A 143 0.66 19.06 -4.29
C LEU A 143 1.35 18.75 -2.96
N ASP A 144 1.42 19.73 -2.08
CA ASP A 144 1.82 19.51 -0.69
C ASP A 144 0.71 18.78 0.11
N ASP A 145 1.04 18.32 1.32
CA ASP A 145 0.12 17.55 2.17
C ASP A 145 -1.20 18.28 2.46
N THR A 146 -1.16 19.62 2.57
CA THR A 146 -2.35 20.42 2.87
C THR A 146 -3.24 20.52 1.66
N ALA A 147 -2.67 20.77 0.48
CA ALA A 147 -3.37 20.80 -0.79
C ALA A 147 -3.92 19.42 -1.15
N THR A 148 -3.16 18.35 -0.89
CA THR A 148 -3.59 16.95 -1.09
C THR A 148 -4.78 16.59 -0.22
N LEU A 149 -4.76 16.94 1.08
CA LEU A 149 -5.91 16.71 1.96
C LEU A 149 -7.16 17.46 1.48
N ARG A 150 -7.02 18.75 1.14
CA ARG A 150 -8.14 19.56 0.62
C ARG A 150 -8.68 19.03 -0.70
N TRP A 151 -7.80 18.53 -1.57
CA TRP A 151 -8.16 17.89 -2.82
C TRP A 151 -9.01 16.64 -2.55
N CYS A 152 -8.53 15.75 -1.68
CA CYS A 152 -9.24 14.51 -1.35
C CYS A 152 -10.59 14.80 -0.69
N ASP A 153 -10.66 15.75 0.26
CA ASP A 153 -11.90 16.19 0.91
C ASP A 153 -12.95 16.66 -0.12
N LYS A 154 -12.53 17.50 -1.07
CA LYS A 154 -13.42 17.96 -2.15
C LYS A 154 -13.90 16.83 -3.05
N LEU A 155 -13.02 15.90 -3.38
CA LEU A 155 -13.38 14.72 -4.17
C LEU A 155 -14.46 13.91 -3.43
N MET A 156 -14.24 13.60 -2.15
CA MET A 156 -15.19 12.84 -1.33
C MET A 156 -16.56 13.54 -1.25
N ALA A 157 -16.58 14.84 -1.00
CA ALA A 157 -17.81 15.63 -1.00
C ALA A 157 -18.54 15.59 -2.35
N THR A 158 -17.82 15.57 -3.46
CA THR A 158 -18.41 15.49 -4.82
C THR A 158 -19.04 14.13 -5.08
N VAL A 159 -18.40 13.05 -4.61
CA VAL A 159 -18.93 11.68 -4.73
C VAL A 159 -20.18 11.49 -3.87
N ALA A 160 -20.17 12.02 -2.64
CA ALA A 160 -21.33 11.98 -1.74
C ALA A 160 -22.59 12.64 -2.33
N MET A 161 -22.43 13.59 -3.27
CA MET A 161 -23.54 14.22 -4.00
C MET A 161 -24.09 13.37 -5.15
N GLY A 162 -23.64 12.12 -5.33
CA GLY A 162 -24.14 11.19 -6.35
C GLY A 162 -23.77 11.56 -7.79
N ARG A 163 -22.73 12.39 -7.98
CA ARG A 163 -22.27 12.79 -9.32
C ARG A 163 -21.37 11.72 -9.92
N HIS A 164 -21.46 11.51 -11.24
CA HIS A 164 -20.51 10.66 -11.95
C HIS A 164 -19.09 11.17 -11.71
N VAL A 165 -18.23 10.32 -11.16
CA VAL A 165 -16.90 10.72 -10.71
C VAL A 165 -15.92 10.53 -11.86
N ASN A 166 -15.37 11.64 -12.33
CA ASN A 166 -14.15 11.62 -13.14
C ASN A 166 -13.11 12.40 -12.35
N VAL A 167 -12.19 11.67 -11.71
CA VAL A 167 -11.19 12.23 -10.79
C VAL A 167 -10.38 13.34 -11.46
N ALA A 168 -9.93 13.12 -12.70
CA ALA A 168 -9.17 14.11 -13.46
C ALA A 168 -9.98 15.39 -13.74
N TYR A 169 -11.26 15.27 -14.10
CA TYR A 169 -12.14 16.42 -14.33
C TYR A 169 -12.36 17.25 -13.05
N ILE A 170 -12.63 16.58 -11.93
CA ILE A 170 -12.82 17.24 -10.63
C ILE A 170 -11.51 17.95 -10.22
N PHE A 171 -10.36 17.33 -10.49
CA PHE A 171 -9.06 17.90 -10.20
C PHE A 171 -8.80 19.19 -10.98
N LEU A 172 -9.10 19.22 -12.28
CA LEU A 172 -8.97 20.44 -13.10
C LEU A 172 -9.79 21.61 -12.55
N ASN A 173 -10.98 21.34 -12.00
CA ASN A 173 -11.79 22.36 -11.36
C ASN A 173 -11.20 22.80 -10.00
N PHE A 174 -10.64 21.87 -9.24
CA PHE A 174 -9.91 22.20 -8.01
C PHE A 174 -8.68 23.08 -8.25
N GLN A 175 -7.89 22.79 -9.29
CA GLN A 175 -6.72 23.60 -9.63
C GLN A 175 -7.10 25.06 -9.94
N LYS A 176 -8.19 25.30 -10.67
CA LYS A 176 -8.69 26.66 -10.95
C LYS A 176 -8.99 27.43 -9.66
N GLU A 177 -9.57 26.77 -8.65
CA GLU A 177 -9.86 27.40 -7.37
C GLU A 177 -8.61 27.68 -6.52
N LEU A 178 -7.57 26.85 -6.65
CA LEU A 178 -6.28 27.12 -6.02
C LEU A 178 -5.64 28.37 -6.62
N THR A 179 -5.65 28.53 -7.95
CA THR A 179 -5.04 29.68 -8.63
C THR A 179 -5.75 31.00 -8.30
N VAL A 180 -7.08 30.99 -8.13
CA VAL A 180 -7.88 32.18 -7.81
C VAL A 180 -7.64 32.71 -6.38
N ARG A 181 -7.19 31.86 -5.43
CA ARG A 181 -6.94 32.29 -4.04
C ARG A 181 -5.57 32.93 -3.81
N PHE A 182 -4.70 32.99 -4.82
CA PHE A 182 -3.36 33.58 -4.74
C PHE A 182 -3.17 34.80 -5.66
N GLN A 183 -4.26 35.43 -6.12
CA GLN A 183 -4.29 36.76 -6.74
C GLN A 183 -5.01 37.73 -5.82
#